data_AF-G0R3L7-F1
#
_entry.id   AF-G0R3L7-F1
#
_cell.length_a   1.000
_cell.length_b   1.000
_cell.length_c   1.000
_cell.angle_alpha   90.00
_cell.angle_beta   90.00
_cell.angle_gamma   90.00
#
_symmetry.space_group_name_H-M   'P 1'
#
loop_
_entity.id
_entity.type
_entity.pdbx_description
1 polymer ?
#
loop_
_entity_poly.entity_id
_entity_poly.type
_entity_poly.pdbx_seq_one_letter_code
_entity_poly.pdbx_strand_id
1 'polypeptide(L)'
;MITVGYGDVLPTNPKEYVLCIITMLVSCGVFAYAVNQIGSIFELLFKQEKELKEMIYRISNYMHLKKVSKELQFEIREYLQYYWREEKNRDTEQEEKIIGQLSDNLKDLLALEANNLVLKDSVVFRNNFSESVIRLTVPLIKESRITPEEVITVECGRDDSCIYFIEKGQVEVFIDQFRKSRTYLRKIIGYIGRVIWILRLYER
;
A
#
# COMPACT_ATOMS: atom_id res chain seq x y z
N MET A 1 -31.40 27.38 -14.98
CA MET A 1 -30.64 28.26 -15.90
C MET A 1 -29.45 28.83 -15.16
N ILE A 2 -28.24 28.79 -15.74
CA ILE A 2 -27.01 29.28 -15.09
C ILE A 2 -26.74 30.77 -15.37
N THR A 3 -27.57 31.39 -16.21
CA THR A 3 -27.54 32.83 -16.50
C THR A 3 -28.98 33.29 -16.60
N VAL A 4 -29.36 34.26 -15.77
CA VAL A 4 -30.69 34.88 -15.75
C VAL A 4 -30.80 35.82 -16.95
N GLY A 5 -30.72 35.27 -18.16
CA GLY A 5 -31.15 35.99 -19.35
C GLY A 5 -32.63 35.68 -19.50
N TYR A 6 -33.51 36.64 -19.20
CA TYR A 6 -34.89 36.59 -19.73
C TYR A 6 -34.87 36.44 -21.27
N GLY A 7 -33.73 36.73 -21.90
CA GLY A 7 -33.57 36.71 -23.34
C GLY A 7 -34.44 37.82 -23.93
N ASP A 8 -34.95 37.59 -25.13
CA ASP A 8 -35.85 38.54 -25.79
C ASP A 8 -37.30 38.44 -25.29
N VAL A 9 -37.60 37.51 -24.36
CA VAL A 9 -38.96 37.24 -23.87
C VAL A 9 -39.07 37.62 -22.39
N LEU A 10 -39.81 38.69 -22.12
CA LEU A 10 -39.99 39.25 -20.78
C LEU A 10 -41.38 38.90 -20.22
N PRO A 11 -41.50 38.58 -18.92
CA PRO A 11 -42.80 38.44 -18.29
C PRO A 11 -43.55 39.77 -18.35
N THR A 12 -44.78 39.75 -18.84
CA THR A 12 -45.66 40.93 -18.95
C THR A 12 -46.80 40.87 -17.94
N ASN A 13 -47.21 39.66 -17.55
CA ASN A 13 -48.35 39.44 -16.67
C ASN A 13 -47.91 39.06 -15.25
N PRO A 14 -48.65 39.46 -14.19
CA PRO A 14 -48.29 39.15 -12.81
C PRO A 14 -48.16 37.63 -12.54
N LYS A 15 -48.92 36.80 -13.25
CA LYS A 15 -48.80 35.34 -13.18
C LYS A 15 -47.48 34.82 -13.75
N GLU A 16 -46.98 35.43 -14.83
CA GLU A 16 -45.70 35.08 -15.45
C GLU A 16 -44.55 35.46 -14.52
N TYR A 17 -44.63 36.63 -13.86
CA TYR A 17 -43.64 37.03 -12.84
C TYR A 17 -43.53 36.01 -11.70
N VAL A 18 -44.66 35.51 -11.18
CA VAL A 18 -44.65 34.49 -10.11
C VAL A 18 -43.99 33.20 -10.58
N LEU A 19 -44.29 32.74 -11.79
CA LEU A 19 -43.66 31.55 -12.38
C LEU A 19 -42.14 31.74 -12.55
N CYS A 20 -41.71 32.91 -13.03
CA CYS A 20 -40.29 33.25 -13.15
C CYS A 20 -39.59 33.22 -11.79
N ILE A 21 -40.21 33.76 -10.74
CA ILE A 21 -39.63 33.75 -9.38
C ILE A 21 -39.47 32.31 -8.88
N ILE A 22 -40.49 31.47 -9.02
CA ILE A 22 -40.44 30.06 -8.57
C ILE A 22 -39.36 29.28 -9.34
N THR A 23 -39.34 29.40 -10.66
CA THR A 23 -38.35 28.69 -11.51
C THR A 23 -36.93 29.17 -11.27
N MET A 24 -36.74 30.45 -10.91
CA MET A 24 -35.45 31.01 -10.52
C MET A 24 -35.00 30.46 -9.16
N LEU A 25 -35.89 30.35 -8.17
CA LEU A 25 -35.58 29.72 -6.88
C LEU A 25 -35.20 28.24 -7.04
N VAL A 26 -35.97 27.47 -7.83
CA VAL A 26 -35.64 26.06 -8.13
C VAL A 26 -34.31 25.96 -8.86
N SER A 27 -34.06 26.81 -9.86
CA SER A 27 -32.79 26.83 -10.59
C SER A 27 -31.61 27.14 -9.68
N CYS A 28 -31.78 28.07 -8.73
CA CYS A 28 -30.77 28.40 -7.74
C CYS A 28 -30.45 27.20 -6.83
N GLY A 29 -31.48 26.48 -6.36
CA GLY A 29 -31.30 25.27 -5.57
C GLY A 29 -30.57 24.15 -6.32
N VAL A 30 -30.96 23.88 -7.56
CA VAL A 30 -30.28 22.88 -8.42
C VAL A 30 -28.82 23.28 -8.67
N PHE A 31 -28.56 24.56 -8.90
CA PHE A 31 -27.20 25.06 -9.09
C PHE A 31 -26.34 24.89 -7.84
N ALA A 32 -26.85 25.30 -6.67
CA ALA A 32 -26.13 25.13 -5.41
C ALA A 32 -25.79 23.66 -5.13
N TYR A 33 -26.74 22.75 -5.40
CA TYR A 33 -26.51 21.30 -5.31
C TYR A 33 -25.41 20.83 -6.27
N ALA A 34 -25.46 21.25 -7.54
CA ALA A 34 -24.45 20.87 -8.53
C ALA A 34 -23.03 21.32 -8.11
N VAL A 35 -22.89 22.56 -7.62
CA VAL A 35 -21.61 23.09 -7.12
C VAL A 35 -21.12 22.30 -5.90
N ASN A 36 -22.02 21.96 -4.97
CA ASN A 36 -21.67 21.15 -3.80
C ASN A 36 -21.19 19.74 -4.19
N GLN A 37 -21.83 19.12 -5.18
CA GLN A 37 -21.40 17.81 -5.68
C GLN A 37 -20.03 17.87 -6.36
N ILE A 38 -19.76 18.91 -7.14
CA ILE A 38 -18.42 19.14 -7.70
C ILE A 38 -17.38 19.28 -6.59
N GLY A 39 -17.70 20.03 -5.53
CA GLY A 39 -16.85 20.14 -4.33
C GLY A 39 -16.57 18.77 -3.70
N SER A 40 -17.61 17.96 -3.51
CA SER A 40 -17.49 16.61 -2.94
C SER A 40 -16.63 15.68 -3.80
N ILE A 41 -16.72 15.79 -5.13
CA ILE A 41 -15.85 15.05 -6.06
C ILE A 41 -14.39 15.48 -5.89
N PHE A 42 -14.12 16.79 -5.79
CA PHE A 42 -12.76 17.27 -5.56
C PHE A 42 -12.21 16.80 -4.20
N GLU A 43 -13.02 16.85 -3.14
CA GLU A 43 -12.63 16.33 -1.84
C GLU A 43 -12.28 14.84 -1.91
N LEU A 44 -13.09 14.04 -2.61
CA LEU A 44 -12.82 12.61 -2.81
C LEU A 44 -11.51 12.38 -3.60
N LEU A 45 -11.30 13.12 -4.70
CA LEU A 45 -10.12 13.01 -5.55
C LEU A 45 -8.84 13.37 -4.78
N PHE A 46 -8.88 14.40 -3.95
CA PHE A 46 -7.70 14.89 -3.22
C PHE A 46 -7.57 14.35 -1.79
N LYS A 47 -8.53 13.57 -1.31
CA LYS A 47 -8.55 13.05 0.07
C LYS A 47 -7.22 12.38 0.45
N GLN A 48 -6.74 11.47 -0.39
CA GLN A 48 -5.53 10.70 -0.10
C GLN A 48 -4.26 11.55 -0.16
N GLU A 49 -4.16 12.47 -1.11
CA GLU A 49 -3.02 13.39 -1.16
C GLU A 49 -3.00 14.33 0.04
N LYS A 50 -4.18 14.76 0.48
CA LYS A 50 -4.34 15.61 1.66
C LYS A 50 -3.87 14.86 2.91
N GLU A 51 -4.27 13.60 3.09
CA GLU A 51 -3.82 12.76 4.22
C GLU A 51 -2.29 12.62 4.26
N LEU A 52 -1.65 12.30 3.13
CA LEU A 52 -0.19 12.22 3.05
C LEU A 52 0.49 13.56 3.36
N LYS A 53 -0.01 14.66 2.78
CA LYS A 53 0.53 16.01 3.03
C LYS A 53 0.41 16.40 4.50
N GLU A 54 -0.72 16.08 5.14
CA GLU A 54 -0.94 16.32 6.57
C GLU A 54 0.02 15.49 7.43
N MET A 55 0.22 14.21 7.12
CA MET A 55 1.17 13.35 7.81
C MET A 55 2.61 13.89 7.70
N ILE A 56 3.05 14.22 6.49
CA ILE A 56 4.39 14.79 6.23
C ILE A 56 4.56 16.13 6.96
N TYR A 57 3.52 16.96 7.00
CA TYR A 57 3.56 18.23 7.72
C TYR A 57 3.73 18.02 9.23
N ARG A 58 2.96 17.10 9.83
CA ARG A 58 3.05 16.79 11.27
C ARG A 58 4.44 16.30 11.67
N ILE A 59 5.01 15.34 10.93
CA ILE A 59 6.36 14.84 11.22
C ILE A 59 7.42 15.91 10.98
N SER A 60 7.26 16.74 9.94
CA SER A 60 8.19 17.84 9.66
C SER A 60 8.23 18.86 10.79
N ASN A 61 7.07 19.22 11.35
CA ASN A 61 7.00 20.12 12.50
C ASN A 61 7.69 19.50 13.73
N TYR A 62 7.47 18.21 13.99
CA TYR A 62 8.15 17.50 15.07
C TYR A 62 9.67 17.53 14.91
N MET A 63 10.18 17.19 13.72
CA MET A 63 11.61 17.18 13.42
C MET A 63 12.25 18.57 13.53
N HIS A 64 11.52 19.60 13.10
CA HIS A 64 11.96 20.99 13.23
C HIS A 64 12.08 21.41 14.70
N LEU A 65 11.07 21.10 15.53
CA LEU A 65 11.09 21.40 16.97
C LEU A 65 12.24 20.69 17.69
N LYS A 66 12.58 19.47 17.27
CA LYS A 66 13.68 18.67 17.83
C LYS A 66 15.05 18.95 17.21
N LYS A 67 15.13 19.88 16.23
CA LYS A 67 16.37 20.22 15.52
C LYS A 67 17.08 19.00 14.91
N VAL A 68 16.30 18.10 14.32
CA VAL A 68 16.83 16.94 13.59
C VAL A 68 17.66 17.41 12.39
N SER A 69 18.72 16.69 12.03
CA SER A 69 19.57 17.01 10.87
C SER A 69 18.76 17.04 9.57
N LYS A 70 19.21 17.83 8.58
CA LYS A 70 18.47 17.97 7.30
C LYS A 70 18.52 16.67 6.49
N GLU A 71 19.62 15.94 6.61
CA GLU A 71 19.83 14.64 5.99
C GLU A 71 18.78 13.64 6.48
N LEU A 72 18.65 13.47 7.79
CA LEU A 72 17.67 12.54 8.37
C LEU A 72 16.21 12.97 8.11
N GLN A 73 15.95 14.28 8.06
CA GLN A 73 14.63 14.78 7.67
C GLN A 73 14.25 14.41 6.23
N PHE A 74 15.23 14.41 5.32
CA PHE A 74 15.02 14.02 3.94
C PHE A 74 14.75 12.53 3.83
N GLU A 75 15.58 11.70 4.45
CA GLU A 75 15.44 10.24 4.51
C GLU A 75 14.07 9.83 5.07
N ILE A 76 13.64 10.43 6.20
CA ILE A 76 12.33 10.13 6.81
C ILE A 76 11.18 10.49 5.85
N ARG A 77 11.27 11.62 5.12
CA ARG A 77 10.22 12.02 4.18
C ARG A 77 10.15 11.10 2.98
N GLU A 78 11.30 10.71 2.42
CA GLU A 78 11.38 9.78 1.31
C GLU A 78 10.82 8.42 1.72
N TYR A 79 11.23 7.92 2.89
CA TYR A 79 10.70 6.71 3.48
C TYR A 79 9.18 6.73 3.62
N LEU A 80 8.62 7.79 4.22
CA LEU A 80 7.17 7.89 4.43
C LEU A 80 6.39 8.00 3.11
N GLN A 81 6.94 8.68 2.10
CA GLN A 81 6.31 8.75 0.77
C GLN A 81 6.31 7.38 0.09
N TYR A 82 7.42 6.64 0.21
CA TYR A 82 7.54 5.28 -0.29
C TYR A 82 6.55 4.35 0.44
N TYR A 83 6.55 4.37 1.77
CA TYR A 83 5.67 3.57 2.62
C TYR A 83 4.20 3.83 2.28
N TRP A 84 3.79 5.10 2.18
CA TRP A 84 2.42 5.46 1.81
C TRP A 84 2.03 4.98 0.41
N ARG A 85 2.95 5.02 -0.56
CA ARG A 85 2.69 4.53 -1.93
C ARG A 85 2.45 3.03 -1.95
N GLU A 86 3.21 2.27 -1.16
CA GLU A 86 3.10 0.82 -1.08
C GLU A 86 1.91 0.36 -0.23
N GLU A 87 1.69 0.98 0.92
CA GLU A 87 0.58 0.66 1.82
C GLU A 87 -0.78 1.09 1.25
N LYS A 88 -0.83 2.17 0.46
CA LYS A 88 -2.03 2.56 -0.29
C LYS A 88 -2.59 1.45 -1.19
N ASN A 89 -1.74 0.52 -1.64
CA ASN A 89 -2.19 -0.60 -2.45
C ASN A 89 -2.76 -1.76 -1.63
N ARG A 90 -2.61 -1.76 -0.29
CA ARG A 90 -3.05 -2.84 0.61
C ARG A 90 -3.38 -2.31 2.01
N ASP A 91 -4.66 -2.21 2.31
CA ASP A 91 -5.14 -2.07 3.69
C ASP A 91 -5.13 -3.45 4.35
N THR A 92 -3.99 -3.84 4.93
CA THR A 92 -3.79 -5.19 5.48
C THR A 92 -4.80 -5.53 6.57
N GLU A 93 -5.26 -4.55 7.36
CA GLU A 93 -6.30 -4.78 8.37
C GLU A 93 -7.65 -5.08 7.71
N GLN A 94 -7.99 -4.36 6.64
CA GLN A 94 -9.21 -4.61 5.88
C GLN A 94 -9.14 -5.93 5.10
N GLU A 95 -7.96 -6.27 4.55
CA GLU A 95 -7.70 -7.56 3.90
C GLU A 95 -7.93 -8.72 4.88
N GLU A 96 -7.36 -8.67 6.08
CA GLU A 96 -7.56 -9.70 7.11
C GLU A 96 -9.04 -9.85 7.51
N LYS A 97 -9.77 -8.73 7.64
CA LYS A 97 -11.21 -8.76 7.92
C LYS A 97 -12.00 -9.44 6.81
N ILE A 98 -11.70 -9.12 5.55
CA ILE A 98 -12.37 -9.74 4.39
C ILE A 98 -12.04 -11.23 4.31
N ILE A 99 -10.76 -11.59 4.51
CA ILE A 99 -10.33 -12.99 4.54
C ILE A 99 -11.04 -13.74 5.67
N GLY A 100 -11.20 -13.11 6.84
CA GLY A 100 -11.92 -13.65 7.99
C GLY A 100 -13.39 -14.00 7.72
N GLN A 101 -14.05 -13.30 6.79
CA GLN A 101 -15.43 -13.55 6.37
C GLN A 101 -15.60 -14.73 5.41
N LEU A 102 -14.51 -15.22 4.82
CA LEU A 102 -14.55 -16.37 3.92
C LEU A 102 -14.82 -17.67 4.69
N SER A 103 -15.37 -18.68 4.01
CA SER A 103 -15.41 -20.04 4.55
C SER A 103 -14.01 -20.64 4.63
N ASP A 104 -13.78 -21.58 5.53
CA ASP A 104 -12.45 -22.17 5.73
C ASP A 104 -11.89 -22.81 4.43
N ASN A 105 -12.74 -23.46 3.65
CA ASN A 105 -12.37 -23.98 2.33
C ASN A 105 -11.87 -22.88 1.36
N LEU A 106 -12.50 -21.70 1.39
CA LEU A 106 -12.09 -20.57 0.52
C LEU A 106 -10.81 -19.91 1.04
N LYS A 107 -10.60 -19.85 2.36
CA LYS A 107 -9.34 -19.36 2.94
C LYS A 107 -8.18 -20.26 2.55
N ASP A 108 -8.35 -21.58 2.64
CA ASP A 108 -7.31 -22.55 2.29
C ASP A 108 -6.95 -22.48 0.81
N LEU A 109 -7.96 -22.38 -0.06
CA LEU A 109 -7.75 -22.19 -1.51
C LEU A 109 -7.05 -20.87 -1.82
N LEU A 110 -7.49 -19.77 -1.21
CA LEU A 110 -6.88 -18.46 -1.38
C LEU A 110 -5.42 -18.45 -0.92
N ALA A 111 -5.13 -19.05 0.23
CA ALA A 111 -3.78 -19.11 0.77
C ALA A 111 -2.86 -19.97 -0.11
N LEU A 112 -3.37 -21.06 -0.70
CA LEU A 112 -2.63 -21.89 -1.63
C LEU A 112 -2.32 -21.14 -2.94
N GLU A 113 -3.30 -20.45 -3.50
CA GLU A 113 -3.11 -19.68 -4.74
C GLU A 113 -2.26 -18.42 -4.53
N ALA A 114 -2.38 -17.74 -3.38
CA ALA A 114 -1.58 -16.57 -3.06
C ALA A 114 -0.08 -16.91 -2.91
N ASN A 115 0.24 -18.10 -2.38
CA ASN A 115 1.61 -18.55 -2.16
C ASN A 115 2.15 -19.44 -3.31
N ASN A 116 1.46 -19.46 -4.45
CA ASN A 116 1.77 -20.35 -5.56
C ASN A 116 3.18 -20.12 -6.14
N LEU A 117 3.66 -18.86 -6.15
CA LEU A 117 5.03 -18.50 -6.54
C LEU A 117 6.10 -19.21 -5.70
N VAL A 118 5.84 -19.40 -4.40
CA VAL A 118 6.78 -20.07 -3.49
C VAL A 118 6.66 -21.59 -3.60
N LEU A 119 5.44 -22.10 -3.76
CA LEU A 119 5.14 -23.52 -3.63
C LEU A 119 5.25 -24.30 -4.94
N LYS A 120 4.85 -23.72 -6.09
CA LYS A 120 4.88 -24.41 -7.39
C LYS A 120 5.99 -23.94 -8.32
N ASP A 121 6.37 -22.66 -8.27
CA ASP A 121 7.42 -22.13 -9.15
C ASP A 121 8.82 -22.40 -8.60
N SER A 122 8.96 -22.64 -7.29
CA SER A 122 10.25 -23.04 -6.73
C SER A 122 10.58 -24.51 -7.03
N VAL A 123 11.79 -24.73 -7.56
CA VAL A 123 12.31 -26.07 -7.88
C VAL A 123 12.45 -26.93 -6.61
N VAL A 124 12.69 -26.29 -5.46
CA VAL A 124 12.89 -26.95 -4.17
C VAL A 124 11.60 -27.60 -3.68
N PHE A 125 10.46 -26.90 -3.71
CA PHE A 125 9.20 -27.47 -3.22
C PHE A 125 8.55 -28.42 -4.22
N ARG A 126 8.58 -28.06 -5.51
CA ARG A 126 7.94 -28.85 -6.57
C ARG A 126 8.50 -30.26 -6.72
N ASN A 127 9.82 -30.43 -6.60
CA ASN A 127 10.47 -31.72 -6.90
C ASN A 127 10.64 -32.62 -5.68
N ASN A 128 10.58 -32.08 -4.46
CA ASN A 128 10.93 -32.83 -3.24
C ASN A 128 9.75 -33.13 -2.31
N PHE A 129 8.59 -32.47 -2.49
CA PHE A 129 7.46 -32.60 -1.56
C PHE A 129 6.15 -32.95 -2.26
N SER A 130 5.30 -33.74 -1.58
CA SER A 130 3.96 -34.07 -2.05
C SER A 130 2.99 -32.90 -1.83
N GLU A 131 1.90 -32.86 -2.60
CA GLU A 131 0.88 -31.80 -2.50
C GLU A 131 0.26 -31.72 -1.09
N SER A 132 0.12 -32.86 -0.42
CA SER A 132 -0.31 -32.95 0.98
C SER A 132 0.62 -32.23 1.96
N VAL A 133 1.94 -32.34 1.77
CA VAL A 133 2.92 -31.64 2.63
C VAL A 133 2.92 -30.14 2.31
N ILE A 134 2.82 -29.78 1.03
CA ILE A 134 2.75 -28.38 0.58
C ILE A 134 1.57 -27.65 1.23
N ARG A 135 0.38 -28.29 1.27
CA ARG A 135 -0.81 -27.73 1.92
C ARG A 135 -0.62 -27.47 3.41
N LEU A 136 0.10 -28.34 4.11
CA LEU A 136 0.42 -28.16 5.53
C LEU A 136 1.43 -27.04 5.77
N THR A 137 2.27 -26.72 4.77
CA THR A 137 3.25 -25.63 4.85
C THR A 137 2.62 -24.25 4.65
N VAL A 138 1.55 -24.12 3.85
CA VAL A 138 0.86 -22.84 3.56
C VAL A 138 0.62 -21.97 4.80
N PRO A 139 0.02 -22.46 5.91
CA PRO A 139 -0.23 -21.63 7.10
C PRO A 139 1.04 -21.23 7.86
N LEU A 140 2.18 -21.88 7.61
CA LEU A 140 3.48 -21.53 8.21
C LEU A 140 4.17 -20.38 7.48
N ILE A 141 3.68 -20.06 6.28
CA ILE A 141 4.23 -19.00 5.44
C ILE A 141 3.80 -17.65 5.99
N LYS A 142 4.77 -16.78 6.27
CA LYS A 142 4.52 -15.40 6.71
C LYS A 142 5.09 -14.42 5.71
N GLU A 143 4.28 -13.48 5.27
CA GLU A 143 4.75 -12.36 4.47
C GLU A 143 5.39 -11.30 5.37
N SER A 144 6.60 -10.87 5.01
CA SER A 144 7.27 -9.72 5.62
C SER A 144 7.68 -8.74 4.53
N ARG A 145 7.55 -7.45 4.85
CA ARG A 145 8.05 -6.37 4.00
C ARG A 145 9.28 -5.79 4.67
N ILE A 146 10.31 -5.57 3.86
CA ILE A 146 11.61 -5.11 4.32
C ILE A 146 11.90 -3.82 3.57
N THR A 147 12.34 -2.84 4.33
CA THR A 147 12.51 -1.49 3.82
C THR A 147 13.88 -1.35 3.16
N PRO A 148 14.04 -0.46 2.17
CA PRO A 148 15.36 -0.18 1.61
C PRO A 148 16.33 0.21 2.73
N GLU A 149 17.56 -0.30 2.67
CA GLU A 149 18.65 -0.10 3.66
C GLU A 149 18.49 -0.86 4.99
N GLU A 150 17.38 -1.57 5.19
CA GLU A 150 17.22 -2.47 6.32
C GLU A 150 18.00 -3.77 6.09
N VAL A 151 18.94 -4.04 7.00
CA VAL A 151 19.73 -5.27 6.93
C VAL A 151 18.94 -6.38 7.62
N ILE A 152 18.61 -7.42 6.85
CA ILE A 152 18.13 -8.70 7.39
C ILE A 152 19.30 -9.35 8.12
N THR A 153 19.54 -8.96 9.35
CA THR A 153 20.60 -9.51 10.17
C THR A 153 20.12 -10.79 10.82
N VAL A 154 20.88 -11.87 10.59
CA VAL A 154 20.93 -13.01 11.50
C VAL A 154 21.56 -12.46 12.79
N GLU A 155 20.76 -12.18 13.80
CA GLU A 155 21.24 -11.59 15.05
C GLU A 155 22.42 -12.41 15.61
N CYS A 156 23.60 -11.78 15.69
CA CYS A 156 24.74 -12.22 16.51
C CYS A 156 24.97 -13.74 16.60
N GLY A 157 25.12 -14.42 15.47
CA GLY A 157 25.58 -15.81 15.44
C GLY A 157 24.57 -16.87 15.87
N ARG A 158 23.28 -16.57 15.90
CA ARG A 158 22.21 -17.58 15.95
C ARG A 158 21.49 -17.63 14.61
N ASP A 159 21.62 -18.76 13.92
CA ASP A 159 20.89 -19.02 12.69
C ASP A 159 19.39 -19.06 12.99
N ASP A 160 18.62 -18.14 12.39
CA ASP A 160 17.17 -18.07 12.57
C ASP A 160 16.46 -19.30 11.97
N SER A 161 17.17 -20.16 11.25
CA SER A 161 16.67 -21.42 10.69
C SER A 161 15.39 -21.21 9.84
N CYS A 162 15.29 -20.04 9.21
CA CYS A 162 14.17 -19.65 8.35
C CYS A 162 14.61 -19.65 6.90
N ILE A 163 13.72 -20.09 6.01
CA ILE A 163 13.94 -20.01 4.57
C ILE A 163 13.22 -18.76 4.06
N TYR A 164 13.94 -17.95 3.29
CA TYR A 164 13.42 -16.71 2.73
C TYR A 164 13.16 -16.88 1.24
N PHE A 165 11.95 -16.52 0.80
CA PHE A 165 11.58 -16.44 -0.61
C PHE A 165 11.31 -15.00 -0.98
N ILE A 166 11.93 -14.55 -2.05
CA ILE A 166 11.75 -13.19 -2.56
C ILE A 166 10.66 -13.26 -3.64
N GLU A 167 9.49 -12.76 -3.33
CA GLU A 167 8.37 -12.72 -4.27
C GLU A 167 8.46 -11.51 -5.20
N LYS A 168 8.88 -10.37 -4.65
CA LYS A 168 9.20 -9.16 -5.42
C LYS A 168 10.49 -8.59 -4.86
N GLY A 169 11.33 -8.02 -5.71
CA GLY A 169 12.54 -7.33 -5.28
C GLY A 169 13.84 -8.07 -5.40
N GLN A 170 14.89 -7.45 -4.86
CA GLN A 170 16.24 -7.94 -4.88
C GLN A 170 16.87 -7.71 -3.51
N VAL A 171 17.70 -8.65 -3.08
CA VAL A 171 18.45 -8.56 -1.83
C VAL A 171 19.94 -8.64 -2.14
N GLU A 172 20.72 -7.82 -1.45
CA GLU A 172 22.18 -7.87 -1.51
C GLU A 172 22.70 -8.75 -0.37
N VAL A 173 23.49 -9.77 -0.72
CA VAL A 173 24.09 -10.67 0.27
C VAL A 173 25.50 -10.19 0.57
N PHE A 174 25.72 -9.71 1.80
CA PHE A 174 27.04 -9.35 2.30
C PHE A 174 27.66 -10.57 2.99
N ILE A 175 28.71 -11.13 2.39
CA ILE A 175 29.53 -12.18 3.02
C ILE A 175 30.75 -11.48 3.61
N ASP A 176 30.83 -11.41 4.94
CA ASP A 176 32.01 -10.86 5.62
C ASP A 176 33.22 -11.78 5.40
N GLN A 177 34.15 -11.35 4.53
CA GLN A 177 35.36 -12.09 4.21
C GLN A 177 36.50 -11.76 5.18
N PHE A 178 36.39 -12.15 6.45
CA PHE A 178 37.59 -12.30 7.29
C PHE A 178 38.34 -13.60 6.96
N ARG A 179 38.88 -13.72 5.73
CA ARG A 179 40.14 -14.41 5.36
C ARG A 179 40.26 -14.66 3.84
N LYS A 180 41.14 -13.88 3.21
CA LYS A 180 41.94 -14.15 2.01
C LYS A 180 41.24 -14.77 0.78
N SER A 181 41.10 -13.90 -0.23
CA SER A 181 41.28 -14.18 -1.66
C SER A 181 40.20 -15.03 -2.35
N ARG A 182 39.17 -14.35 -2.86
CA ARG A 182 38.95 -14.17 -4.32
C ARG A 182 37.71 -13.30 -4.52
N THR A 183 37.92 -12.22 -5.26
CA THR A 183 36.96 -11.19 -5.57
C THR A 183 35.81 -11.75 -6.40
N TYR A 184 34.60 -11.78 -5.83
CA TYR A 184 33.35 -11.77 -6.58
C TYR A 184 32.52 -10.61 -6.05
N LEU A 185 32.80 -9.41 -6.55
CA LEU A 185 31.90 -8.27 -6.41
C LEU A 185 30.74 -8.49 -7.36
N ARG A 186 29.67 -9.14 -6.90
CA ARG A 186 28.38 -9.05 -7.56
C ARG A 186 27.63 -7.87 -6.96
N LYS A 187 28.05 -6.68 -7.39
CA LYS A 187 27.36 -5.42 -7.13
C LYS A 187 26.04 -5.45 -7.90
N ILE A 188 24.91 -5.54 -7.20
CA ILE A 188 23.59 -5.28 -7.78
C ILE A 188 22.91 -4.32 -6.83
N ILE A 189 23.03 -3.05 -7.20
CA ILE A 189 22.54 -1.87 -6.48
C ILE A 189 21.02 -1.97 -6.34
N GLY A 190 20.54 -2.12 -5.10
CA GLY A 190 19.27 -1.61 -4.59
C GLY A 190 17.95 -2.18 -5.12
N TYR A 191 16.95 -2.10 -4.25
CA TYR A 191 15.49 -2.06 -4.51
C TYR A 191 14.63 -3.33 -4.31
N ILE A 192 13.37 -2.99 -4.03
CA ILE A 192 12.31 -3.48 -3.13
C ILE A 192 11.65 -4.83 -3.42
N GLY A 193 11.38 -5.63 -2.37
CA GLY A 193 10.05 -6.28 -2.27
C GLY A 193 9.82 -7.39 -1.23
N ARG A 194 8.71 -8.13 -1.43
CA ARG A 194 8.08 -9.10 -0.51
C ARG A 194 9.05 -10.25 -0.17
N VAL A 195 9.38 -10.40 1.10
CA VAL A 195 10.13 -11.56 1.62
C VAL A 195 9.16 -12.44 2.38
N ILE A 196 8.97 -13.64 1.87
CA ILE A 196 8.15 -14.68 2.45
C ILE A 196 9.04 -15.56 3.33
N TRP A 197 8.74 -15.59 4.63
CA TRP A 197 9.39 -16.45 5.61
C TRP A 197 8.72 -17.82 5.63
N ILE A 198 9.51 -18.88 5.54
CA ILE A 198 9.09 -20.24 5.88
C ILE A 198 9.80 -20.64 7.18
N LEU A 199 8.99 -20.87 8.22
CA LEU A 199 9.41 -21.15 9.59
C LEU A 199 10.17 -22.49 9.74
N ARG A 200 11.26 -22.41 10.50
CA ARG A 200 11.87 -23.35 11.46
C ARG A 200 11.59 -24.85 11.24
N LEU A 201 12.52 -25.52 10.56
CA LEU A 201 12.65 -26.98 10.65
C LEU A 201 13.13 -27.35 12.07
N TYR A 202 12.23 -27.94 12.86
CA TYR A 202 12.62 -28.65 14.08
C TYR A 202 13.18 -30.01 13.65
N GLU A 203 14.50 -30.15 13.63
CA GLU A 203 15.11 -31.48 13.72
C GLU A 203 14.96 -31.98 15.16
N ARG A 204 14.45 -33.20 15.30
CA ARG A 204 14.44 -33.96 16.57
C ARG A 204 15.62 -34.90 16.61
#